data_AF-A0A9P8PGB8-F1
#
_entry.id   AF-A0A9P8PGB8-F1
#
_cell.length_a   1.000
_cell.length_b   1.000
_cell.length_c   1.000
_cell.angle_alpha   90.00
_cell.angle_beta   90.00
_cell.angle_gamma   90.00
#
_symmetry.space_group_name_H-M   'P 1'
#
loop_
_entity.id
_entity.type
_entity.pdbx_description
1 polymer ?
#
loop_
_entity_poly.entity_id
_entity_poly.type
_entity_poly.pdbx_seq_one_letter_code
_entity_poly.pdbx_strand_id
1 'polypeptide(L)'
;MESILANEMFNLKLDCTESVVPRGPTYQNVPVTNKACAWQGATLGNDYVRGKDYLKNGLSYKYSHVWRNFGILIGFLCFFIAMNLFASEYIKPLFYNDGPEAVQHFINRWFRRSATHSTTSSSSPENIKLKEDVVVKSASL
;
A
#
# COMPACT_ATOMS: atom_id res chain seq x y z
N MET A 1 7.49 1.37 6.75
CA MET A 1 8.20 2.61 6.34
C MET A 1 9.63 2.36 5.87
N GLU A 2 10.24 1.19 6.11
CA GLU A 2 11.60 0.88 5.62
C GLU A 2 11.65 0.25 4.22
N SER A 3 10.58 -0.44 3.81
CA SER A 3 10.55 -1.22 2.55
C SER A 3 10.57 -0.37 1.28
N ILE A 4 9.86 0.77 1.29
CA ILE A 4 9.82 1.69 0.14
C ILE A 4 11.19 2.37 -0.08
N LEU A 5 11.82 2.80 1.02
CA LEU A 5 13.15 3.41 0.98
C LEU A 5 14.21 2.40 0.54
N ALA A 6 14.12 1.16 1.04
CA ALA A 6 15.01 0.09 0.63
C ALA A 6 14.90 -0.26 -0.86
N ASN A 7 13.69 -0.21 -1.43
CA ASN A 7 13.47 -0.51 -2.84
C ASN A 7 14.09 0.54 -3.77
N GLU A 8 13.86 1.83 -3.49
CA GLU A 8 14.40 2.92 -4.31
C GLU A 8 15.93 3.03 -4.23
N MET A 9 16.52 2.77 -3.06
CA MET A 9 17.97 2.92 -2.87
C MET A 9 18.76 1.63 -3.15
N PHE A 10 18.11 0.51 -3.46
CA PHE A 10 18.81 -0.77 -3.67
C PHE A 10 19.81 -0.72 -4.84
N ASN A 11 19.44 -0.04 -5.94
CA ASN A 11 20.27 0.09 -7.13
C ASN A 11 20.82 1.51 -7.36
N LEU A 12 20.59 2.42 -6.41
CA LEU A 12 21.06 3.80 -6.52
C LEU A 12 22.52 3.91 -6.08
N LYS A 13 23.32 4.62 -6.88
CA LYS A 13 24.66 5.08 -6.51
C LYS A 13 24.58 6.56 -6.16
N LEU A 14 25.20 6.88 -5.05
CA LEU A 14 25.22 8.18 -4.45
C LEU A 14 26.58 8.80 -4.67
N ASP A 15 26.71 9.65 -5.67
CA ASP A 15 27.96 10.32 -6.01
C ASP A 15 28.31 11.38 -4.96
N CYS A 16 29.58 11.40 -4.55
CA CYS A 16 30.08 12.19 -3.44
C CYS A 16 31.39 12.92 -3.78
N THR A 17 31.50 13.35 -5.04
CA THR A 17 32.63 14.12 -5.59
C THR A 17 32.95 15.38 -4.76
N GLU A 18 31.93 16.10 -4.30
CA GLU A 18 32.10 17.30 -3.47
C GLU A 18 32.27 17.02 -1.97
N SER A 19 31.86 15.83 -1.51
CA SER A 19 31.84 15.44 -0.10
C SER A 19 32.91 14.40 0.28
N VAL A 20 33.90 14.17 -0.58
CA VAL A 20 35.05 13.30 -0.32
C VAL A 20 35.91 13.81 0.85
N VAL A 21 36.48 12.91 1.64
CA VAL A 21 37.36 13.22 2.78
C VAL A 21 38.62 12.37 2.63
N PRO A 22 39.83 12.91 2.85
CA PRO A 22 40.17 14.29 3.22
C PRO A 22 40.06 15.32 2.07
N ARG A 23 39.62 16.54 2.41
CA ARG A 23 39.49 17.69 1.51
C ARG A 23 40.49 18.78 1.87
N GLY A 24 41.02 19.48 0.87
CA GLY A 24 41.89 20.64 1.06
C GLY A 24 43.12 20.66 0.15
N PRO A 25 43.78 21.82 0.01
CA PRO A 25 44.93 22.00 -0.88
C PRO A 25 46.10 21.08 -0.52
N THR A 26 46.28 20.76 0.75
CA THR A 26 47.32 19.85 1.26
C THR A 26 47.10 18.39 0.86
N TYR A 27 45.87 18.00 0.51
CA TYR A 27 45.47 16.61 0.26
C TYR A 27 45.22 16.30 -1.24
N GLN A 28 45.64 17.20 -2.14
CA GLN A 28 45.50 17.02 -3.59
C GLN A 28 46.33 15.84 -4.11
N ASN A 29 47.53 15.64 -3.56
CA ASN A 29 48.47 14.58 -3.95
C ASN A 29 48.16 13.20 -3.36
N VAL A 30 47.08 13.05 -2.59
CA VAL A 30 46.70 11.77 -2.00
C VAL A 30 45.96 10.94 -3.05
N PRO A 31 46.37 9.67 -3.28
CA PRO A 31 45.70 8.79 -4.25
C PRO A 31 44.26 8.53 -3.84
N VAL A 32 43.39 8.29 -4.83
CA VAL A 32 41.94 8.08 -4.64
C VAL A 32 41.66 6.90 -3.70
N THR A 33 42.56 5.92 -3.65
CA THR A 33 42.52 4.77 -2.73
C THR A 33 42.51 5.13 -1.24
N ASN A 34 43.07 6.30 -0.88
CA ASN A 34 43.10 6.81 0.49
C ASN A 34 42.05 7.90 0.74
N LYS A 35 41.12 8.08 -0.19
CA LYS A 35 39.99 9.00 -0.10
C LYS A 35 38.69 8.19 0.04
N ALA A 36 37.75 8.71 0.83
CA ALA A 36 36.44 8.10 1.03
C ALA A 36 35.37 9.18 1.16
N CYS A 37 34.13 8.86 0.81
CA CYS A 37 33.03 9.80 0.97
C CYS A 37 32.62 10.00 2.43
N ALA A 38 32.19 11.21 2.79
CA ALA A 38 31.72 11.55 4.13
C ALA A 38 30.33 10.96 4.49
N TRP A 39 29.90 9.87 3.84
CA TRP A 39 28.60 9.22 4.05
C TRP A 39 28.79 7.84 4.66
N GLN A 40 27.79 7.42 5.45
CA GLN A 40 27.81 6.13 6.14
C GLN A 40 27.78 5.00 5.11
N GLY A 41 28.70 4.02 5.23
CA GLY A 41 28.82 2.94 4.24
C GLY A 41 29.70 3.23 3.03
N ALA A 42 30.43 4.35 3.02
CA ALA A 42 31.46 4.62 2.00
C ALA A 42 32.60 3.60 2.07
N THR A 43 33.11 3.20 0.90
CA THR A 43 34.30 2.35 0.76
C THR A 43 35.46 3.20 0.24
N LEU A 44 36.66 2.98 0.78
CA LEU A 44 37.91 3.61 0.33
C LEU A 44 38.14 3.38 -1.16
N GLY A 45 38.58 4.40 -1.89
CA GLY A 45 38.85 4.29 -3.33
C GLY A 45 37.67 4.57 -4.26
N ASN A 46 36.47 4.76 -3.72
CA ASN A 46 35.28 5.11 -4.51
C ASN A 46 34.81 6.54 -4.18
N ASP A 47 34.42 7.27 -5.22
CA ASP A 47 33.76 8.57 -5.18
C ASP A 47 32.24 8.47 -5.15
N TYR A 48 31.71 7.27 -4.95
CA TYR A 48 30.29 6.98 -4.78
C TYR A 48 30.04 6.02 -3.61
N VAL A 49 28.87 6.14 -3.00
CA VAL A 49 28.35 5.19 -2.01
C VAL A 49 27.20 4.40 -2.61
N ARG A 50 27.16 3.08 -2.40
CA ARG A 50 26.01 2.28 -2.84
C ARG A 50 24.88 2.42 -1.82
N GLY A 51 23.65 2.65 -2.27
CA GLY A 51 22.51 2.80 -1.37
C GLY A 51 22.34 1.61 -0.41
N LYS A 52 22.63 0.38 -0.86
CA LYS A 52 22.65 -0.82 0.02
C LYS A 52 23.58 -0.71 1.23
N ASP A 53 24.76 -0.10 1.06
CA ASP A 53 25.78 0.00 2.11
C ASP A 53 25.45 1.16 3.06
N TYR A 54 24.83 2.22 2.52
CA TYR A 54 24.23 3.30 3.29
C TYR A 54 23.07 2.82 4.16
N LEU A 55 22.13 2.04 3.61
CA LEU A 55 21.02 1.47 4.37
C LEU A 55 21.49 0.52 5.48
N LYS A 56 22.49 -0.33 5.18
CA LYS A 56 23.02 -1.30 6.15
C LYS A 56 23.71 -0.63 7.33
N ASN A 57 24.54 0.39 7.07
CA ASN A 57 25.37 1.03 8.09
C ASN A 57 24.67 2.21 8.77
N GLY A 58 23.83 2.96 8.04
CA GLY A 58 23.13 4.13 8.55
C GLY A 58 21.83 3.81 9.27
N LEU A 59 21.04 2.86 8.77
CA LEU A 59 19.79 2.45 9.41
C LEU A 59 19.94 1.19 10.29
N SER A 60 21.16 0.69 10.49
CA SER A 60 21.46 -0.46 11.36
C SER A 60 20.50 -1.65 11.15
N TYR A 61 20.25 -2.00 9.87
CA TYR A 61 19.44 -3.16 9.51
C TYR A 61 20.20 -4.46 9.83
N LYS A 62 20.35 -4.78 11.11
CA LYS A 62 20.95 -6.03 11.58
C LYS A 62 19.89 -7.11 11.57
N TYR A 63 19.99 -8.01 10.59
CA TYR A 63 19.12 -9.18 10.42
C TYR A 63 18.88 -10.00 11.70
N SER A 64 19.79 -9.95 12.67
CA SER A 64 19.73 -10.73 13.91
C SER A 64 18.69 -10.23 14.95
N HIS A 65 18.33 -8.94 14.99
CA HIS A 65 17.34 -8.42 15.96
C HIS A 65 15.92 -8.34 15.40
N VAL A 66 15.76 -8.48 14.09
CA VAL A 66 14.46 -8.41 13.41
C VAL A 66 13.54 -9.52 13.89
N TRP A 67 14.08 -10.73 14.12
CA TRP A 67 13.25 -11.90 14.45
C TRP A 67 12.60 -11.81 15.83
N ARG A 68 13.30 -11.26 16.84
CA ARG A 68 12.70 -11.00 18.16
C ARG A 68 11.61 -9.93 18.10
N ASN A 69 11.85 -8.84 17.38
CA ASN A 69 10.88 -7.76 17.24
C ASN A 69 9.63 -8.21 16.45
N PHE A 70 9.83 -9.02 15.42
CA PHE A 70 8.76 -9.63 14.64
C PHE A 70 7.91 -10.58 15.50
N GLY A 71 8.55 -11.39 16.35
CA GLY A 71 7.84 -12.26 17.30
C GLY A 71 6.95 -11.49 18.27
N ILE A 72 7.39 -10.34 18.78
CA ILE A 72 6.57 -9.48 19.67
C ILE A 72 5.33 -8.94 18.93
N LEU A 73 5.49 -8.53 17.67
CA LEU A 73 4.40 -8.03 16.85
C LEU A 73 3.36 -9.12 16.53
N ILE A 74 3.82 -10.32 16.17
CA ILE A 74 2.98 -11.51 16.01
C ILE A 74 2.26 -11.85 17.33
N GLY A 75 2.98 -11.78 18.46
CA GLY A 75 2.43 -12.02 19.80
C GLY A 75 1.28 -11.06 20.13
N PHE A 76 1.47 -9.76 19.91
CA PHE A 76 0.40 -8.77 20.08
C PHE A 76 -0.77 -9.02 19.14
N LEU A 77 -0.52 -9.37 17.87
CA LEU A 77 -1.58 -9.69 16.91
C LEU A 77 -2.44 -10.87 17.39
N CYS A 78 -1.81 -11.99 17.76
CA CYS A 78 -2.52 -13.15 18.28
C CYS A 78 -3.26 -12.84 19.59
N PHE A 79 -2.64 -12.07 20.50
CA PHE A 79 -3.28 -11.62 21.73
C PHE A 79 -4.54 -10.80 21.46
N PHE A 80 -4.47 -9.81 20.57
CA PHE A 80 -5.63 -9.01 20.20
C PHE A 80 -6.71 -9.84 19.51
N ILE A 81 -6.36 -10.76 18.61
CA ILE A 81 -7.34 -11.65 17.97
C ILE A 81 -8.05 -12.52 19.01
N ALA A 82 -7.30 -13.17 19.90
CA ALA A 82 -7.86 -14.01 20.96
C ALA A 82 -8.78 -13.20 21.88
N MET A 83 -8.31 -12.03 22.34
CA MET A 83 -9.11 -11.11 23.16
C MET A 83 -10.39 -10.65 22.44
N ASN A 84 -10.32 -10.39 21.14
CA ASN A 84 -11.50 -10.03 20.33
C ASN A 84 -12.48 -11.20 20.19
N LEU A 85 -11.99 -12.43 20.01
CA LEU A 85 -12.85 -13.62 19.98
C LEU A 85 -13.56 -13.82 21.32
N PHE A 86 -12.83 -13.74 22.44
CA PHE A 86 -13.44 -13.81 23.77
C PHE A 86 -14.44 -12.68 24.01
N ALA A 87 -14.12 -11.45 23.59
CA ALA A 87 -15.03 -10.32 23.70
C ALA A 87 -16.29 -10.53 22.85
N SER A 88 -16.18 -11.11 21.65
CA SER A 88 -17.33 -11.40 20.77
C SER A 88 -18.25 -12.50 21.30
N GLU A 89 -17.73 -13.43 22.11
CA GLU A 89 -18.54 -14.46 22.76
C GLU A 89 -19.22 -13.93 24.02
N TYR A 90 -18.55 -13.05 24.77
CA TYR A 90 -19.11 -12.41 25.95
C TYR A 90 -20.14 -11.33 25.60
N ILE A 91 -19.82 -10.50 24.61
CA ILE A 91 -20.72 -9.49 24.05
C ILE A 91 -21.52 -10.18 22.97
N LYS A 92 -22.63 -10.82 23.34
CA LYS A 92 -23.64 -11.27 22.38
C LYS A 92 -24.42 -10.05 21.90
N PRO A 93 -24.21 -9.51 20.67
CA PRO A 93 -25.14 -8.55 20.15
C PRO A 93 -26.50 -9.25 20.01
N LEU A 94 -27.56 -8.65 20.55
CA LEU A 94 -28.94 -9.16 20.40
C LEU A 94 -29.34 -9.38 18.92
N PHE A 95 -28.60 -8.78 17.99
CA PHE A 95 -28.74 -8.91 16.54
C PHE A 95 -28.29 -10.25 15.94
N TYR A 96 -27.70 -11.18 16.70
CA TYR A 96 -27.43 -12.54 16.17
C TYR A 96 -28.72 -13.30 15.83
N ASN A 97 -29.85 -12.98 16.49
CA ASN A 97 -31.12 -13.63 16.22
C ASN A 97 -31.83 -13.12 14.95
N ASP A 98 -31.41 -11.97 14.40
CA ASP A 98 -31.89 -11.52 13.09
C ASP A 98 -31.03 -12.20 12.02
N GLY A 99 -31.41 -13.43 11.70
CA GLY A 99 -30.82 -14.19 10.60
C GLY A 99 -30.84 -13.41 9.28
N PRO A 100 -30.14 -13.92 8.24
CA PRO A 100 -30.02 -13.27 6.93
C PRO A 100 -31.36 -12.89 6.26
N GLU A 101 -32.48 -13.39 6.76
CA GLU A 101 -33.86 -12.99 6.42
C GLU A 101 -34.09 -11.47 6.53
N ALA A 102 -33.66 -10.81 7.61
CA ALA A 102 -33.89 -9.38 7.80
C ALA A 102 -33.08 -8.54 6.80
N VAL A 103 -31.85 -8.98 6.53
CA VAL A 103 -30.93 -8.37 5.57
C VAL A 103 -31.42 -8.61 4.14
N GLN A 104 -31.86 -9.82 3.80
CA GLN A 104 -32.42 -10.17 2.49
C GLN A 104 -33.72 -9.42 2.21
N HIS A 105 -34.59 -9.27 3.22
CA HIS A 105 -35.81 -8.48 3.10
C HIS A 105 -35.48 -6.99 2.90
N PHE A 106 -34.52 -6.44 3.63
CA PHE A 106 -34.06 -5.06 3.41
C PHE A 106 -33.43 -4.88 2.03
N ILE A 107 -32.58 -5.82 1.58
CA ILE A 107 -31.98 -5.81 0.24
C ILE A 107 -33.06 -5.89 -0.84
N ASN A 108 -34.03 -6.81 -0.73
CA ASN A 108 -35.12 -6.95 -1.69
C ASN A 108 -36.06 -5.74 -1.70
N ARG A 109 -36.33 -5.15 -0.52
CA ARG A 109 -37.15 -3.93 -0.38
C ARG A 109 -36.40 -2.71 -0.91
N TRP A 110 -35.08 -2.66 -0.71
CA TRP A 110 -34.19 -1.65 -1.28
C TRP A 110 -34.13 -1.78 -2.80
N PHE A 111 -33.88 -2.97 -3.36
CA PHE A 111 -33.89 -3.22 -4.81
C PHE A 111 -35.26 -2.91 -5.45
N ARG A 112 -36.39 -3.23 -4.78
CA ARG A 112 -37.72 -2.81 -5.25
C ARG A 112 -37.91 -1.29 -5.25
N ARG A 113 -37.39 -0.58 -4.24
CA ARG A 113 -37.41 0.89 -4.20
C ARG A 113 -36.44 1.51 -5.21
N SER A 114 -35.29 0.89 -5.46
CA SER A 114 -34.31 1.32 -6.45
C SER A 114 -34.84 1.17 -7.88
N ALA A 115 -35.67 0.16 -8.15
CA ALA A 115 -36.43 0.03 -9.39
C ALA A 115 -37.48 1.15 -9.57
N THR A 116 -37.88 1.83 -8.50
CA THR A 116 -38.74 3.03 -8.55
C THR A 116 -37.93 4.33 -8.72
N HIS A 117 -36.61 4.31 -8.47
CA HIS A 117 -35.73 5.47 -8.62
C HIS A 117 -34.87 5.46 -9.91
N SER A 118 -34.88 4.36 -10.68
CA SER A 118 -34.36 4.30 -12.06
C SER A 118 -35.28 4.93 -13.11
N THR A 119 -36.24 5.76 -12.70
CA THR A 119 -36.97 6.69 -13.57
C THR A 119 -36.68 8.15 -13.19
N THR A 120 -35.46 8.50 -12.77
CA THR A 120 -35.01 9.91 -12.76
C THR A 120 -33.47 10.06 -12.80
N SER A 121 -32.81 9.50 -13.82
CA SER A 121 -31.70 10.16 -14.56
C SER A 121 -31.04 9.19 -15.56
N SER A 122 -31.11 9.57 -16.85
CA SER A 122 -30.34 9.05 -18.00
C SER A 122 -30.80 7.81 -18.77
N SER A 123 -32.09 7.74 -19.16
CA SER A 123 -32.49 7.56 -20.58
C SER A 123 -34.02 7.60 -20.70
N SER A 124 -34.53 8.57 -21.44
CA SER A 124 -35.96 8.75 -21.74
C SER A 124 -36.62 7.47 -22.30
N PRO A 125 -37.67 6.90 -21.66
CA PRO A 125 -38.45 5.79 -22.21
C PRO A 125 -39.43 6.22 -23.31
N GLU A 126 -39.41 7.48 -23.77
CA GLU A 126 -40.03 7.86 -25.04
C GLU A 126 -39.34 7.12 -26.23
N ASN A 127 -38.08 6.71 -26.08
CA ASN A 127 -37.28 6.13 -27.17
C ASN A 127 -37.32 4.58 -27.27
N ILE A 128 -37.99 3.86 -26.36
CA ILE A 128 -38.16 2.41 -26.49
C ILE A 128 -39.48 2.09 -27.20
N LYS A 129 -40.56 2.83 -26.89
CA LYS A 129 -41.83 2.76 -27.62
C LYS A 129 -41.69 3.21 -29.08
N LEU A 130 -40.96 4.30 -29.34
CA LEU A 130 -40.68 4.74 -30.71
C LEU A 130 -39.82 3.75 -31.51
N LYS A 131 -38.99 2.94 -30.85
CA LYS A 131 -38.12 1.96 -31.52
C LYS A 131 -38.85 0.64 -31.83
N GLU A 132 -39.83 0.27 -31.01
CA GLU A 132 -40.77 -0.84 -31.32
C GLU A 132 -41.83 -0.40 -32.35
N ASP A 133 -42.35 0.83 -32.28
CA ASP A 133 -43.37 1.35 -33.21
C ASP A 133 -42.83 1.64 -34.63
N VAL A 134 -41.56 2.04 -34.79
CA VAL A 134 -40.94 2.26 -36.12
C VAL A 134 -40.55 0.94 -36.80
N VAL A 135 -40.11 -0.07 -36.03
CA VAL A 135 -39.74 -1.39 -36.56
C VAL A 135 -40.97 -2.17 -37.05
N VAL A 136 -42.11 -2.05 -36.34
CA VAL A 136 -43.36 -2.72 -36.71
C VAL A 136 -44.02 -2.09 -37.95
N LYS A 137 -43.79 -0.79 -38.22
CA LYS A 137 -44.44 -0.07 -39.34
C LYS A 137 -43.72 -0.21 -40.69
N SER A 138 -42.44 -0.59 -40.71
CA SER A 138 -41.65 -0.80 -41.95
C SER A 138 -41.69 -2.24 -42.48
N ALA A 139 -42.30 -3.18 -41.75
CA ALA A 139 -42.36 -4.61 -42.10
C ALA A 139 -43.75 -5.05 -42.60
N SER A 140 -44.68 -4.13 -42.82
CA SER A 140 -46.05 -4.43 -43.29
C SER A 140 -46.58 -3.46 -44.36
N LEU A 141 -45.70 -2.73 -45.04
CA LEU A 141 -45.99 -1.93 -46.23
C LEU A 141 -44.74 -1.80 -47.11
#